data_AF-A0A972F605-F1
#
_entry.id   AF-A0A972F605-F1
#
_cell.length_a   1.000
_cell.length_b   1.000
_cell.length_c   1.000
_cell.angle_alpha   90.00
_cell.angle_beta   90.00
_cell.angle_gamma   90.00
#
_symmetry.space_group_name_H-M   'P 1'
#
loop_
_entity.id
_entity.type
_entity.pdbx_description
1 polymer ?
#
loop_
_entity_poly.entity_id
_entity_poly.type
_entity_poly.pdbx_seq_one_letter_code
_entity_poly.pdbx_strand_id
1 'polypeptide(L)'
;MAGLYSKIKNREMKSQINELMLISDKIIQASKKDKNAGADAKKFFNYYLPTTIKLLKAYLNIEEHELKGEYSTKSKENIENMLNTAIGAYRKQLDMLFENQAIDIDAEISVMNNMLRREGLINSDFQDIIRAEKDSIDENKEVKEQINENITLTLGQK
;
A
#
# COMPACT_ATOMS: atom_id res chain seq x y z
N MET A 1 9.65 -12.50 -9.93
CA MET A 1 9.07 -13.23 -8.78
C MET A 1 8.44 -14.57 -9.17
N ALA A 2 7.75 -14.68 -10.32
CA ALA A 2 7.18 -15.95 -10.80
C ALA A 2 8.15 -17.15 -10.80
N GLY A 3 9.42 -16.95 -11.18
CA GLY A 3 10.43 -18.01 -11.11
C GLY A 3 10.74 -18.49 -9.68
N LEU A 4 10.64 -17.62 -8.66
CA LEU A 4 10.84 -18.00 -7.26
C LEU A 4 9.62 -18.75 -6.72
N TYR A 5 8.41 -18.31 -7.08
CA TYR A 5 7.15 -18.95 -6.69
C TYR A 5 7.12 -20.45 -7.01
N SER A 6 7.60 -20.83 -8.21
CA SER A 6 7.61 -22.23 -8.65
C SER A 6 8.59 -23.13 -7.87
N LYS A 7 9.61 -22.54 -7.26
CA LYS A 7 10.72 -23.26 -6.61
C LYS A 7 10.54 -23.43 -5.11
N ILE A 8 9.88 -22.48 -4.46
CA ILE A 8 9.59 -22.59 -3.02
C ILE A 8 8.61 -23.74 -2.79
N LYS A 9 8.83 -24.57 -1.77
CA LYS A 9 7.91 -25.66 -1.39
C LYS A 9 6.90 -25.20 -0.33
N ASN A 10 7.34 -24.38 0.63
CA ASN A 10 6.50 -23.84 1.70
C ASN A 10 5.26 -23.08 1.15
N ARG A 11 4.06 -23.49 1.60
CA ARG A 11 2.77 -22.95 1.15
C ARG A 11 2.52 -21.52 1.63
N GLU A 12 2.90 -21.21 2.86
CA GLU A 12 2.76 -19.87 3.43
C GLU A 12 3.62 -18.87 2.67
N MET A 13 4.87 -19.23 2.41
CA MET A 13 5.76 -18.45 1.56
C MET A 13 5.21 -18.24 0.14
N LYS A 14 4.62 -19.28 -0.47
CA LYS A 14 3.93 -19.11 -1.77
C LYS A 14 2.81 -18.08 -1.69
N SER A 15 2.01 -18.11 -0.62
CA SER A 15 0.94 -17.13 -0.41
C SER A 15 1.51 -15.71 -0.30
N GLN A 16 2.56 -15.53 0.50
CA GLN A 16 3.24 -14.25 0.65
C GLN A 16 3.83 -13.73 -0.68
N ILE A 17 4.45 -14.59 -1.49
CA ILE A 17 4.95 -14.20 -2.82
C ILE A 17 3.81 -13.77 -3.73
N ASN A 18 2.71 -14.54 -3.79
CA ASN A 18 1.56 -14.19 -4.61
C ASN A 18 1.02 -12.81 -4.24
N GLU A 19 0.93 -12.56 -2.94
CA GLU A 19 0.43 -11.30 -2.45
C GLU A 19 1.36 -10.12 -2.78
N LEU A 20 2.67 -10.30 -2.60
CA LEU A 20 3.67 -9.33 -3.03
C LEU A 20 3.57 -9.03 -4.51
N MET A 21 3.34 -10.06 -5.35
CA MET A 21 3.16 -9.88 -6.78
C MET A 21 1.90 -9.05 -7.09
N LEU A 22 0.78 -9.33 -6.42
CA LEU A 22 -0.47 -8.59 -6.58
C LEU A 22 -0.32 -7.12 -6.15
N ILE A 23 0.26 -6.87 -4.97
CA ILE A 23 0.46 -5.51 -4.45
C ILE A 23 1.42 -4.74 -5.35
N SER A 24 2.52 -5.36 -5.77
CA SER A 24 3.49 -4.73 -6.68
C SER A 24 2.82 -4.32 -7.99
N ASP A 25 1.98 -5.19 -8.57
CA ASP A 25 1.28 -4.88 -9.82
C ASP A 25 0.30 -3.71 -9.62
N LYS A 26 -0.45 -3.68 -8.53
CA LYS A 26 -1.34 -2.56 -8.20
C LYS A 26 -0.56 -1.24 -8.01
N ILE A 27 0.60 -1.27 -7.35
CA ILE A 27 1.48 -0.08 -7.21
C ILE A 27 1.97 0.40 -8.58
N ILE A 28 2.38 -0.52 -9.48
CA ILE A 28 2.76 -0.17 -10.87
C ILE A 28 1.60 0.50 -11.60
N GLN A 29 0.38 -0.06 -11.47
CA GLN A 29 -0.80 0.47 -12.14
C GLN A 29 -1.19 1.85 -11.59
N ALA A 30 -1.15 2.04 -10.27
CA ALA A 30 -1.41 3.32 -9.63
C ALA A 30 -0.38 4.38 -10.07
N SER A 31 0.92 4.03 -10.07
CA SER A 31 1.99 4.96 -10.45
C SER A 31 1.98 5.36 -11.92
N LYS A 32 1.30 4.61 -12.79
CA LYS A 32 1.08 5.00 -14.19
C LYS A 32 -0.06 6.01 -14.35
N LYS A 33 -1.04 5.98 -13.45
CA LYS A 33 -2.22 6.84 -13.50
C LYS A 33 -1.98 8.21 -12.87
N ASP A 34 -1.15 8.26 -11.84
CA ASP A 34 -0.79 9.49 -11.14
C ASP A 34 0.72 9.78 -11.24
N LYS A 35 1.07 10.97 -11.74
CA LYS A 35 2.47 11.43 -11.84
C LYS A 35 3.05 11.82 -10.48
N ASN A 36 2.21 12.17 -9.50
CA ASN A 36 2.62 12.56 -8.14
C ASN A 36 3.02 11.33 -7.30
N ALA A 37 2.44 10.15 -7.57
CA ALA A 37 2.85 8.86 -7.02
C ALA A 37 4.31 8.45 -7.34
N GLY A 38 5.02 9.20 -8.20
CA GLY A 38 6.33 8.83 -8.72
C GLY A 38 7.42 8.63 -7.67
N ALA A 39 7.46 9.41 -6.60
CA ALA A 39 8.52 9.31 -5.60
C ALA A 39 8.40 8.03 -4.74
N ASP A 40 7.20 7.72 -4.27
CA ASP A 40 6.94 6.57 -3.42
C ASP A 40 6.94 5.25 -4.20
N ALA A 41 6.39 5.27 -5.41
CA ALA A 41 6.51 4.15 -6.34
C ALA A 41 7.99 3.88 -6.69
N LYS A 42 8.80 4.93 -6.92
CA LYS A 42 10.23 4.78 -7.21
C LYS A 42 11.00 4.19 -6.04
N LYS A 43 10.69 4.57 -4.79
CA LYS A 43 11.27 3.93 -3.60
C LYS A 43 10.92 2.45 -3.53
N PHE A 44 9.65 2.13 -3.79
CA PHE A 44 9.18 0.75 -3.85
C PHE A 44 9.97 -0.10 -4.85
N PHE A 45 10.10 0.36 -6.10
CA PHE A 45 10.83 -0.39 -7.14
C PHE A 45 12.34 -0.44 -6.94
N ASN A 46 12.97 0.62 -6.43
CA ASN A 46 14.42 0.71 -6.39
C ASN A 46 15.05 0.14 -5.12
N TYR A 47 14.32 0.12 -4.00
CA TYR A 47 14.89 -0.25 -2.70
C TYR A 47 14.16 -1.42 -2.06
N TYR A 48 12.83 -1.39 -2.09
CA TYR A 48 12.02 -2.36 -1.37
C TYR A 48 11.89 -3.68 -2.14
N LEU A 49 11.41 -3.64 -3.38
CA LEU A 49 11.23 -4.81 -4.23
C LEU A 49 12.54 -5.62 -4.44
N PRO A 50 13.71 -5.00 -4.71
CA PRO A 50 14.96 -5.75 -4.84
C PRO A 50 15.39 -6.43 -3.54
N THR A 51 15.11 -5.81 -2.39
CA THR A 51 15.41 -6.37 -1.07
C THR A 51 14.52 -7.56 -0.77
N THR A 52 13.23 -7.47 -1.04
CA THR A 52 12.28 -8.60 -0.96
C THR A 52 12.75 -9.79 -1.81
N ILE A 53 13.20 -9.54 -3.05
CA ILE A 53 13.74 -10.59 -3.93
C ILE A 53 15.00 -11.22 -3.35
N LYS A 54 15.90 -10.44 -2.72
CA LYS A 54 17.09 -11.00 -2.05
C LYS A 54 16.71 -11.92 -0.89
N LEU A 55 15.76 -11.53 -0.06
CA LEU A 55 15.27 -12.34 1.06
C LEU A 55 14.64 -13.64 0.58
N LEU A 56 13.80 -13.59 -0.45
CA LEU A 56 13.20 -14.78 -1.06
C LEU A 56 14.24 -15.75 -1.65
N LYS A 57 15.31 -15.22 -2.25
CA LYS A 57 16.44 -16.05 -2.72
C LYS A 57 17.20 -16.69 -1.57
N ALA A 58 17.42 -15.95 -0.47
CA ALA A 58 18.06 -16.49 0.72
C ALA A 58 17.22 -17.62 1.34
N TYR A 59 15.90 -17.44 1.43
CA TYR A 59 14.97 -18.48 1.86
C TYR A 59 15.09 -19.74 1.00
N LEU A 60 15.04 -19.57 -0.33
CA LEU A 60 15.14 -20.68 -1.27
C LEU A 60 16.47 -21.42 -1.13
N ASN A 61 17.59 -20.71 -0.98
CA ASN A 61 18.88 -21.35 -0.77
C ASN A 61 18.90 -22.21 0.51
N ILE A 62 18.30 -21.72 1.60
CA ILE A 62 18.19 -22.49 2.86
C ILE A 62 17.27 -23.70 2.70
N GLU A 63 16.19 -23.57 1.92
CA GLU A 63 15.25 -24.66 1.63
C GLU A 63 15.87 -25.74 0.72
N GLU A 64 16.61 -25.35 -0.32
CA GLU A 64 17.22 -26.25 -1.31
C GLU A 64 18.41 -27.03 -0.75
N HIS A 65 19.23 -26.43 0.10
CA HIS A 65 20.45 -27.07 0.59
C HIS A 65 20.22 -27.93 1.83
N GLU A 66 18.97 -28.15 2.25
CA GLU A 66 18.58 -28.86 3.47
C GLU A 66 19.60 -28.65 4.60
N LEU A 67 19.94 -27.39 4.90
CA LEU A 67 20.88 -27.08 5.97
C LEU A 67 20.19 -27.46 7.29
N LYS A 68 20.23 -28.75 7.66
CA LYS A 68 19.54 -29.33 8.80
C LYS A 68 20.25 -28.87 10.06
N GLY A 69 19.77 -27.76 10.60
CA GLY A 69 20.24 -27.15 11.83
C GLY A 69 19.24 -26.11 12.32
N GLU A 70 19.12 -25.96 13.63
CA GLU A 70 18.19 -25.03 14.29
C GLU A 70 18.34 -23.59 13.79
N TYR A 71 19.58 -23.19 13.45
CA TYR A 71 19.90 -21.89 12.85
C TYR A 71 19.20 -21.64 11.50
N SER A 72 19.09 -22.67 10.66
CA SER A 72 18.45 -22.59 9.35
C SER A 72 16.93 -22.49 9.44
N THR A 73 16.33 -23.19 10.41
CA THR A 73 14.90 -23.09 10.71
C THR A 73 14.57 -21.67 11.18
N LYS A 74 15.30 -21.17 12.17
CA LYS A 74 15.11 -19.81 12.70
C LYS A 74 15.31 -18.72 11.64
N SER A 75 16.29 -18.89 10.77
CA SER A 75 16.53 -17.94 9.67
C SER A 75 15.37 -17.92 8.66
N LYS A 76 14.78 -19.08 8.35
CA LYS A 76 13.59 -19.17 7.47
C LYS A 76 12.38 -18.49 8.10
N GLU A 77 12.10 -18.76 9.38
CA GLU A 77 11.01 -18.11 10.12
C GLU A 77 11.20 -16.58 10.20
N ASN A 78 12.43 -16.12 10.44
CA ASN A 78 12.72 -14.68 10.43
C ASN A 78 12.43 -14.04 9.07
N ILE A 79 12.77 -14.72 7.97
CA ILE A 79 12.47 -14.23 6.62
C ILE A 79 10.95 -14.21 6.38
N GLU A 80 10.23 -15.28 6.73
CA GLU A 80 8.76 -15.37 6.63
C GLU A 80 8.07 -14.24 7.38
N ASN A 81 8.48 -13.98 8.63
CA ASN A 81 7.93 -12.90 9.45
C ASN A 81 8.23 -11.52 8.85
N MET A 82 9.46 -11.29 8.43
CA MET A 82 9.86 -10.01 7.81
C MET A 82 9.07 -9.74 6.53
N LEU A 83 8.84 -10.78 5.71
CA LEU A 83 8.06 -10.65 4.49
C LEU A 83 6.59 -10.35 4.78
N ASN A 84 6.01 -10.96 5.81
CA ASN A 84 4.66 -10.64 6.26
C ASN A 84 4.54 -9.17 6.70
N THR A 85 5.50 -8.67 7.49
CA THR A 85 5.55 -7.26 7.88
C THR A 85 5.69 -6.34 6.66
N ALA A 86 6.56 -6.68 5.72
CA ALA A 86 6.76 -5.91 4.50
C ALA A 86 5.48 -5.84 3.64
N ILE A 87 4.77 -6.96 3.52
CA ILE A 87 3.47 -7.04 2.85
C ILE A 87 2.46 -6.07 3.48
N GLY A 88 2.34 -6.07 4.81
CA GLY A 88 1.46 -5.15 5.52
C GLY A 88 1.80 -3.68 5.25
N ALA A 89 3.09 -3.34 5.27
CA ALA A 89 3.56 -1.99 4.94
C ALA A 89 3.23 -1.60 3.49
N TYR A 90 3.39 -2.52 2.53
CA TYR A 90 3.08 -2.25 1.12
C TYR A 90 1.58 -2.14 0.86
N ARG A 91 0.73 -2.88 1.58
CA ARG A 91 -0.73 -2.67 1.54
C ARG A 91 -1.07 -1.26 1.99
N LYS A 92 -0.55 -0.83 3.14
CA LYS A 92 -0.78 0.54 3.64
C LYS A 92 -0.28 1.59 2.65
N GLN A 93 0.88 1.39 2.06
CA GLN A 93 1.41 2.30 1.04
C GLN A 93 0.51 2.36 -0.20
N LEU A 94 -0.02 1.22 -0.64
CA LEU A 94 -0.96 1.15 -1.74
C LEU A 94 -2.28 1.88 -1.41
N ASP A 95 -2.80 1.71 -0.19
CA ASP A 95 -4.02 2.38 0.26
C ASP A 95 -3.82 3.91 0.26
N MET A 96 -2.68 4.40 0.75
CA MET A 96 -2.33 5.84 0.71
C MET A 96 -2.28 6.40 -0.71
N LEU A 97 -1.79 5.61 -1.69
CA LEU A 97 -1.79 6.03 -3.10
C LEU A 97 -3.21 6.19 -3.65
N PHE A 98 -4.17 5.37 -3.21
CA PHE A 98 -5.57 5.50 -3.62
C PHE A 98 -6.32 6.59 -2.85
N GLU A 99 -5.98 6.84 -1.59
CA GLU A 99 -6.54 7.97 -0.82
C GLU A 99 -6.14 9.32 -1.45
N ASN A 100 -4.87 9.47 -1.86
CA ASN A 100 -4.45 10.68 -2.58
C ASN A 100 -5.20 10.87 -3.90
N GLN A 101 -5.51 9.79 -4.63
CA GLN A 101 -6.35 9.86 -5.84
C GLN A 101 -7.80 10.29 -5.54
N ALA A 102 -8.39 9.80 -4.44
CA ALA A 102 -9.73 10.23 -4.04
C ALA A 102 -9.74 11.72 -3.67
N ILE A 103 -8.73 12.19 -2.93
CA ILE A 103 -8.55 13.61 -2.58
C ILE A 103 -8.43 14.48 -3.84
N ASP A 104 -7.69 14.04 -4.87
CA ASP A 104 -7.56 14.77 -6.12
C ASP A 104 -8.91 14.89 -6.86
N ILE A 105 -9.71 13.81 -6.89
CA ILE A 105 -11.06 13.82 -7.49
C ILE A 105 -12.00 14.75 -6.71
N ASP A 106 -11.98 14.72 -5.38
CA ASP A 106 -12.82 15.58 -4.54
C ASP A 106 -12.45 17.07 -4.70
N ALA A 107 -11.15 17.36 -4.86
CA ALA A 107 -10.67 18.70 -5.18
C ALA A 107 -11.16 19.15 -6.56
N GLU A 108 -11.09 18.29 -7.59
CA GLU A 108 -11.62 18.57 -8.92
C GLU A 108 -13.14 18.78 -8.92
N ILE A 109 -13.88 17.94 -8.21
CA ILE A 109 -15.34 18.08 -8.01
C ILE A 109 -15.65 19.41 -7.31
N SER A 110 -14.91 19.76 -6.26
CA SER A 110 -15.08 21.03 -5.55
C SER A 110 -14.81 22.24 -6.45
N VAL A 111 -13.76 22.19 -7.28
CA VAL A 111 -13.48 23.23 -8.28
C VAL A 111 -14.61 23.32 -9.30
N MET A 112 -15.05 22.19 -9.86
CA MET A 112 -16.16 22.13 -10.83
C MET A 112 -17.46 22.68 -10.22
N ASN A 113 -17.79 22.28 -8.99
CA ASN A 113 -18.95 22.78 -8.25
C ASN A 113 -18.86 24.30 -8.05
N ASN A 114 -17.69 24.85 -7.73
CA ASN A 114 -17.51 26.29 -7.63
C ASN A 114 -17.65 27.00 -8.97
N MET A 115 -17.17 26.41 -10.07
CA MET A 115 -17.36 26.96 -11.42
C MET A 115 -18.84 26.98 -11.81
N LEU A 116 -19.54 25.86 -11.65
CA LEU A 116 -20.96 25.74 -11.97
C LEU A 116 -21.83 26.63 -11.06
N ARG A 117 -21.48 26.79 -9.77
CA ARG A 117 -22.12 27.79 -8.87
C ARG A 117 -21.96 29.20 -9.38
N ARG A 118 -20.74 29.57 -9.78
CA ARG A 118 -20.43 30.91 -10.30
C ARG A 118 -21.18 31.20 -11.61
N GLU A 119 -21.42 30.16 -12.40
CA GLU A 119 -22.19 30.23 -13.64
C GLU A 119 -23.70 30.12 -13.44
N GLY A 120 -24.17 29.93 -12.19
CA GLY A 120 -25.60 29.80 -11.87
C GLY A 120 -26.23 28.49 -12.37
N LEU A 121 -25.41 27.49 -12.69
CA LEU A 121 -25.82 26.21 -13.29
C LEU A 121 -26.15 25.13 -12.26
N ILE A 122 -26.10 25.44 -10.97
CA ILE A 122 -26.47 24.52 -9.88
C ILE A 122 -27.64 25.09 -9.08
N ASN A 123 -28.68 24.28 -8.94
CA ASN A 123 -29.89 24.48 -8.14
C ASN A 123 -29.67 24.09 -6.65
N SER A 124 -30.50 24.66 -5.76
CA SER A 124 -30.42 24.49 -4.29
C SER A 124 -30.36 23.03 -3.85
N ASP A 125 -31.16 22.18 -4.49
CA ASP A 125 -31.32 20.78 -4.08
C ASP A 125 -30.04 19.97 -4.33
N PHE A 126 -29.26 20.36 -5.34
CA PHE A 126 -27.95 19.74 -5.63
C PHE A 126 -26.86 20.27 -4.68
N GLN A 127 -27.00 21.50 -4.17
CA GLN A 127 -26.08 22.06 -3.17
C GLN A 127 -26.17 21.32 -1.83
N ASP A 128 -27.39 20.94 -1.42
CA ASP A 128 -27.61 20.25 -0.15
C ASP A 128 -27.05 18.82 -0.16
N ILE A 129 -27.12 18.13 -1.30
CA ILE A 129 -26.51 16.80 -1.50
C ILE A 129 -24.98 16.87 -1.42
N ILE A 130 -24.36 17.81 -2.14
CA ILE A 130 -22.90 17.99 -2.12
C ILE A 130 -22.40 18.33 -0.71
N ARG A 131 -23.16 19.14 0.03
CA ARG A 131 -22.78 19.55 1.39
C ARG A 131 -22.81 18.37 2.36
N ALA A 132 -23.84 17.53 2.28
CA ALA A 132 -23.94 16.31 3.08
C ALA A 132 -22.83 15.30 2.77
N GLU A 133 -22.46 15.11 1.49
CA GLU A 133 -21.34 14.26 1.09
C GLU A 133 -19.99 14.79 1.62
N LYS A 134 -19.75 16.11 1.48
CA LYS A 134 -18.50 16.72 1.93
C LYS A 134 -18.30 16.61 3.44
N ASP A 135 -19.34 16.85 4.22
CA ASP A 135 -19.31 16.72 5.68
C ASP A 135 -18.97 15.27 6.11
N SER A 136 -19.45 14.27 5.37
CA SER A 136 -19.15 12.84 5.63
C SER A 136 -17.72 12.40 5.26
N ILE A 137 -17.10 13.08 4.28
CA ILE A 137 -15.71 12.83 3.87
C ILE A 137 -14.74 13.48 4.86
N ASP A 138 -15.02 14.70 5.30
CA ASP A 138 -14.19 15.43 6.27
C ASP A 138 -14.14 14.70 7.63
N GLU A 139 -15.26 14.13 8.09
CA GLU A 139 -15.32 13.30 9.31
C GLU A 139 -14.44 12.03 9.20
N ASN A 140 -14.45 11.37 8.04
CA ASN A 140 -13.61 10.18 7.80
C ASN A 140 -12.12 10.53 7.72
N LYS A 141 -11.78 11.75 7.30
CA LYS A 141 -10.39 12.22 7.23
C LYS A 141 -9.83 12.52 8.62
N GLU A 142 -10.56 13.24 9.48
CA GLU A 142 -10.19 13.47 10.88
C GLU A 142 -10.06 12.15 11.65
N VAL A 143 -11.06 11.28 11.46
CA VAL A 143 -10.97 9.81 11.47
C VAL A 143 -9.56 9.22 11.47
N LYS A 144 -9.01 9.26 10.27
CA LYS A 144 -7.77 8.59 9.87
C LYS A 144 -6.53 9.34 10.37
N GLU A 145 -6.55 10.67 10.41
CA GLU A 145 -5.42 11.46 10.95
C GLU A 145 -5.19 11.14 12.44
N GLN A 146 -6.25 11.05 13.24
CA GLN A 146 -6.15 10.66 14.65
C GLN A 146 -5.62 9.23 14.82
N ILE A 147 -6.05 8.29 13.97
CA ILE A 147 -5.51 6.92 13.99
C ILE A 147 -4.01 6.92 13.66
N ASN A 148 -3.59 7.70 12.68
CA ASN A 148 -2.20 7.74 12.24
C ASN A 148 -1.28 8.43 13.27
N GLU A 149 -1.76 9.48 13.95
CA GLU A 149 -1.06 10.10 15.08
C GLU A 149 -0.89 9.13 16.25
N ASN A 150 -1.95 8.39 16.61
CA ASN A 150 -1.91 7.42 17.70
C ASN A 150 -0.92 6.28 17.45
N ILE A 151 -0.82 5.80 16.20
CA ILE A 151 0.17 4.78 15.79
C ILE A 151 1.61 5.34 15.88
N THR A 152 1.80 6.61 15.51
CA THR A 152 3.12 7.25 15.53
C THR A 152 3.61 7.48 16.96
N LEU A 153 2.72 7.89 17.86
CA LEU A 153 3.02 8.09 19.29
C LEU A 153 3.32 6.77 20.02
N THR A 154 2.66 5.67 19.65
CA THR A 154 2.93 4.35 20.26
C THR A 154 4.23 3.70 19.77
N LEU A 155 4.70 4.01 18.55
CA LEU A 155 5.97 3.50 18.02
C LEU A 155 7.19 4.34 18.43
N GLY A 156 7.00 5.61 18.81
CA GLY A 156 8.07 6.52 19.27
C GLY A 156 8.46 6.38 20.76
N GLN A 157 7.81 5.49 21.53
CA GLN A 157 8.07 5.30 22.97
C GLN A 157 8.85 4.00 23.30
N LYS A 158 9.62 3.44 22.36
CA LYS A 158 10.57 2.36 22.62
C LYS A 158 12.00 2.74 22.28
#